data_AF-A0A7X5N218-F1
#
_entry.id   AF-A0A7X5N218-F1
#
_cell.length_a   1.000
_cell.length_b   1.000
_cell.length_c   1.000
_cell.angle_alpha   90.00
_cell.angle_beta   90.00
_cell.angle_gamma   90.00
#
_symmetry.space_group_name_H-M   'P 1'
#
loop_
_entity.id
_entity.type
_entity.pdbx_description
1 polymer ?
#
loop_
_entity_poly.entity_id
_entity_poly.type
_entity_poly.pdbx_seq_one_letter_code
_entity_poly.pdbx_strand_id
1 'polypeptide(L)'
;APGDCYAYQNVAFSLVGDVVFAASGSFYEQSVERRIFKPLGMNDASMGLAGIQASPRWARPHVRSRNGWVSLTPKPTYYRLAPAAGVNASASDMAQWLLAHTGHRTDVLPAPLLATLHAPLISTPGEMRSGWRHERVDAASYALGWRVFDYAGHQVVFHAGA
;
A
#
# COMPACT_ATOMS: atom_id res chain seq x y z
N ALA A 1 -4.28 -23.83 -10.96
CA ALA A 1 -5.48 -22.99 -11.06
C ALA A 1 -5.25 -21.66 -10.34
N PRO A 2 -6.05 -20.60 -10.60
CA PRO A 2 -6.02 -19.39 -9.78
C PRO A 2 -6.15 -19.74 -8.29
N GLY A 3 -5.24 -19.21 -7.46
CA GLY A 3 -5.16 -19.50 -6.02
C GLY A 3 -4.05 -20.47 -5.61
N ASP A 4 -3.47 -21.25 -6.53
CA ASP A 4 -2.50 -22.30 -6.17
C ASP A 4 -1.08 -21.78 -5.91
N CYS A 5 -0.73 -20.61 -6.46
CA CYS A 5 0.63 -20.05 -6.41
C CYS A 5 0.60 -18.54 -6.25
N TYR A 6 1.62 -18.00 -5.59
CA TYR A 6 1.79 -16.57 -5.39
C TYR A 6 2.63 -15.94 -6.51
N ALA A 7 2.11 -14.88 -7.12
CA ALA A 7 2.86 -13.99 -8.00
C ALA A 7 2.36 -12.55 -7.80
N TYR A 8 3.25 -11.66 -7.39
CA TYR A 8 2.90 -10.25 -7.20
C TYR A 8 2.63 -9.56 -8.55
N GLN A 9 1.49 -8.90 -8.70
CA GLN A 9 1.04 -8.30 -9.96
C GLN A 9 0.30 -6.97 -9.73
N ASN A 10 0.96 -5.83 -10.02
CA ASN A 10 0.32 -4.50 -9.93
C ASN A 10 -0.92 -4.37 -10.83
N VAL A 11 -0.91 -5.03 -11.99
CA VAL A 11 -2.05 -5.01 -12.92
C VAL A 11 -3.28 -5.67 -12.30
N ALA A 12 -3.10 -6.78 -11.56
CA ALA A 12 -4.21 -7.44 -10.88
C ALA A 12 -4.81 -6.56 -9.78
N PHE A 13 -3.99 -5.85 -9.00
CA PHE A 13 -4.47 -4.87 -8.02
C PHE A 13 -5.28 -3.74 -8.67
N SER A 14 -4.95 -3.35 -9.90
CA SER A 14 -5.64 -2.26 -10.59
C SER A 14 -7.10 -2.60 -10.91
N LEU A 15 -7.45 -3.89 -11.03
CA LEU A 15 -8.83 -4.34 -11.21
C LEU A 15 -9.73 -4.01 -10.00
N VAL A 16 -9.15 -3.78 -8.82
CA VAL A 16 -9.92 -3.37 -7.63
C VAL A 16 -10.67 -2.06 -7.88
N GLY A 17 -10.12 -1.17 -8.72
CA GLY A 17 -10.79 0.07 -9.09
C GLY A 17 -12.13 -0.17 -9.79
N ASP A 18 -12.13 -1.09 -10.76
CA ASP A 18 -13.34 -1.47 -11.50
C ASP A 18 -14.36 -2.18 -10.60
N VAL A 19 -13.89 -3.05 -9.70
CA VAL A 19 -14.74 -3.72 -8.71
C VAL A 19 -15.41 -2.70 -7.77
N VAL A 20 -14.65 -1.71 -7.27
CA VAL A 20 -15.19 -0.64 -6.43
C VAL A 20 -16.23 0.18 -7.19
N PHE A 21 -15.96 0.54 -8.44
CA PHE A 21 -16.90 1.28 -9.27
C PHE A 21 -18.19 0.49 -9.52
N ALA A 22 -18.07 -0.79 -9.92
CA ALA A 22 -19.22 -1.66 -10.15
C ALA A 22 -20.07 -1.86 -8.88
N ALA A 23 -19.44 -1.99 -7.71
CA ALA A 23 -20.13 -2.22 -6.45
C ALA A 23 -20.74 -0.96 -5.82
N SER A 24 -20.18 0.22 -6.07
CA SER A 24 -20.55 1.46 -5.34
C SER A 24 -21.03 2.61 -6.22
N GLY A 25 -20.86 2.52 -7.53
CA GLY A 25 -21.07 3.63 -8.48
C GLY A 25 -20.10 4.80 -8.31
N SER A 26 -19.12 4.70 -7.41
CA SER A 26 -18.14 5.74 -7.12
C SER A 26 -16.76 5.35 -7.67
N PHE A 27 -16.03 6.30 -8.25
CA PHE A 27 -14.66 6.03 -8.68
C PHE A 27 -13.77 5.67 -7.48
N TYR A 28 -12.71 4.91 -7.73
CA TYR A 28 -11.81 4.39 -6.71
C TYR A 28 -11.21 5.50 -5.85
N GLU A 29 -10.70 6.56 -6.49
CA GLU A 29 -10.05 7.69 -5.83
C GLU A 29 -11.02 8.41 -4.88
N GLN A 30 -12.26 8.63 -5.32
CA GLN A 30 -13.31 9.24 -4.50
C GLN A 30 -13.68 8.35 -3.31
N SER A 31 -13.69 7.03 -3.52
CA SER A 31 -13.97 6.06 -2.47
C SER A 31 -12.86 6.03 -1.41
N VAL A 32 -11.59 6.06 -1.83
CA VAL A 32 -10.44 6.16 -0.92
C VAL A 32 -10.48 7.47 -0.14
N GLU A 33 -10.69 8.60 -0.80
CA GLU A 33 -10.75 9.91 -0.14
C GLU A 33 -11.87 9.95 0.92
N ARG A 34 -13.08 9.52 0.55
CA ARG A 34 -14.27 9.61 1.41
C ARG A 34 -14.27 8.60 2.55
N ARG A 35 -13.78 7.37 2.32
CA ARG A 35 -13.91 6.26 3.26
C ARG A 35 -12.65 6.03 4.09
N ILE A 36 -11.49 6.47 3.60
CA ILE A 36 -10.20 6.24 4.25
C ILE A 36 -9.55 7.57 4.65
N PHE A 37 -9.18 8.43 3.70
CA PHE A 37 -8.37 9.62 4.03
C PHE A 37 -9.08 10.59 4.97
N LYS A 38 -10.30 11.01 4.61
CA LYS A 38 -11.06 11.97 5.43
C LYS A 38 -11.40 11.43 6.82
N PRO A 39 -11.96 10.23 6.98
CA PRO A 39 -12.24 9.68 8.30
C PRO A 39 -10.97 9.52 9.13
N LEU A 40 -9.85 9.09 8.53
CA LEU A 40 -8.59 8.92 9.27
C LEU A 40 -7.87 10.23 9.60
N GLY A 41 -8.30 11.36 9.03
CA GLY A 41 -7.62 12.64 9.20
C GLY A 41 -6.30 12.73 8.42
N MET A 42 -6.19 11.99 7.32
CA MET A 42 -5.04 12.04 6.41
C MET A 42 -5.17 13.25 5.45
N ASN A 43 -4.91 14.44 5.98
CA ASN A 43 -5.26 15.70 5.33
C ASN A 43 -4.33 16.07 4.15
N ASP A 44 -3.09 15.59 4.13
CA ASP A 44 -2.17 15.83 3.02
C ASP A 44 -2.19 14.70 1.98
N ALA A 45 -2.91 13.61 2.28
CA ALA A 45 -2.99 12.46 1.39
C ALA A 45 -3.85 12.78 0.15
N SER A 46 -3.36 12.37 -1.02
CA SER A 46 -4.05 12.57 -2.29
C SER A 46 -3.83 11.39 -3.22
N MET A 47 -4.56 11.37 -4.34
CA MET A 47 -4.44 10.35 -5.37
C MET A 47 -3.98 10.97 -6.69
N GLY A 48 -3.18 10.21 -7.44
CA GLY A 48 -2.85 10.54 -8.82
C GLY A 48 -1.80 11.65 -8.98
N LEU A 49 -1.47 11.93 -10.24
CA LEU A 49 -0.50 12.97 -10.60
C LEU A 49 -1.02 14.37 -10.25
N ALA A 50 -2.30 14.63 -10.54
CA ALA A 50 -2.92 15.92 -10.26
C ALA A 50 -2.93 16.21 -8.75
N GLY A 51 -3.20 15.20 -7.92
CA GLY A 51 -3.18 15.33 -6.46
C GLY A 51 -1.82 15.78 -5.94
N ILE A 52 -0.73 15.09 -6.33
CA ILE A 52 0.60 15.47 -5.87
C ILE A 52 1.08 16.80 -6.44
N GLN A 53 0.73 17.13 -7.70
CA GLN A 53 1.11 18.40 -8.32
C GLN A 53 0.38 19.60 -7.72
N ALA A 54 -0.84 19.40 -7.22
CA ALA A 54 -1.61 20.43 -6.52
C ALA A 54 -1.09 20.68 -5.09
N SER A 55 -0.31 19.76 -4.52
CA SER A 55 0.26 19.94 -3.19
C SER A 55 1.30 21.07 -3.18
N PRO A 56 1.21 22.04 -2.25
CA PRO A 56 2.21 23.10 -2.12
C PRO A 56 3.56 22.58 -1.60
N ARG A 57 3.60 21.39 -0.98
CA ARG A 57 4.80 20.82 -0.35
C ARG A 57 4.86 19.32 -0.58
N TRP A 58 5.79 18.87 -1.41
CA TRP A 58 6.05 17.45 -1.64
C TRP A 58 7.49 17.19 -2.06
N ALA A 59 7.97 15.99 -1.76
CA ALA A 59 9.31 15.55 -2.12
C ALA A 59 9.37 15.15 -3.60
N ARG A 60 10.21 15.85 -4.37
CA ARG A 60 10.44 15.47 -5.78
C ARG A 60 11.26 14.18 -5.84
N PRO A 61 10.96 13.26 -6.77
CA PRO A 61 11.79 12.09 -6.98
C PRO A 61 13.16 12.51 -7.52
N HIS A 62 14.22 11.80 -7.11
CA HIS A 62 15.57 12.04 -7.57
C HIS A 62 16.16 10.76 -8.16
N VAL A 63 16.95 10.90 -9.23
CA VAL A 63 17.73 9.80 -9.80
C VAL A 63 19.20 10.15 -9.86
N ARG A 64 20.05 9.14 -9.73
CA ARG A 64 21.50 9.31 -9.85
C ARG A 64 21.87 9.49 -11.32
N SER A 65 22.48 10.63 -11.65
CA SER A 65 23.10 10.89 -12.95
C SER A 65 24.63 10.79 -12.85
N ARG A 66 25.33 10.94 -13.98
CA ARG A 66 26.80 11.00 -14.01
C ARG A 66 27.37 12.16 -13.18
N ASN A 67 26.63 13.27 -13.06
CA ASN A 67 27.07 14.48 -12.37
C ASN A 67 26.40 14.67 -10.99
N GLY A 68 25.87 13.59 -10.40
CA GLY A 68 25.18 13.64 -9.11
C GLY A 68 23.67 13.42 -9.23
N TRP A 69 22.94 13.69 -8.14
CA TRP A 69 21.50 13.50 -8.07
C TRP A 69 20.75 14.61 -8.80
N VAL A 70 19.77 14.24 -9.61
CA VAL A 70 18.90 15.18 -10.32
C VAL A 70 17.44 14.92 -9.98
N SER A 71 16.70 16.00 -9.75
CA SER A 71 15.26 15.95 -9.51
C SER A 71 14.50 15.67 -10.82
N LEU A 72 13.39 14.92 -10.72
CA LEU A 72 12.52 14.59 -11.84
C LEU A 72 11.09 15.04 -11.58
N THR A 73 10.34 15.24 -12.67
CA THR A 73 8.88 15.30 -12.62
C THR A 73 8.32 13.88 -12.75
N PRO A 74 7.40 13.46 -11.86
CA PRO A 74 6.72 12.17 -11.98
C PRO A 74 6.05 12.02 -13.33
N LYS A 75 6.24 10.87 -13.95
CA LYS A 75 5.63 10.56 -15.25
C LYS A 75 4.14 10.26 -15.06
N PRO A 76 3.25 10.73 -15.95
CA PRO A 76 1.82 10.37 -15.91
C PRO A 76 1.57 8.86 -15.91
N THR A 77 2.44 8.08 -16.54
CA THR A 77 2.34 6.62 -16.60
C THR A 77 2.40 5.94 -15.24
N TYR A 78 3.08 6.53 -14.25
CA TYR A 78 3.16 5.99 -12.89
C TYR A 78 1.77 5.92 -12.23
N TYR A 79 0.95 6.94 -12.46
CA TYR A 79 -0.37 7.08 -11.85
C TYR A 79 -1.51 6.40 -12.62
N ARG A 80 -1.20 5.63 -13.68
CA ARG A 80 -2.23 4.90 -14.45
C ARG A 80 -2.82 3.70 -13.71
N LEU A 81 -2.13 3.22 -12.67
CA LEU A 81 -2.54 2.08 -11.87
C LEU A 81 -2.89 2.55 -10.45
N ALA A 82 -3.90 3.42 -10.34
CA ALA A 82 -4.22 4.11 -9.09
C ALA A 82 -4.42 3.16 -7.89
N PRO A 83 -5.13 2.02 -8.01
CA PRO A 83 -5.24 1.07 -6.90
C PRO A 83 -3.93 0.37 -6.51
N ALA A 84 -2.95 0.30 -7.41
CA ALA A 84 -1.66 -0.36 -7.15
C ALA A 84 -0.57 0.60 -6.67
N ALA A 85 -0.56 1.85 -7.15
CA ALA A 85 0.52 2.82 -6.89
C ALA A 85 0.06 4.30 -6.99
N GLY A 86 -1.20 4.60 -6.64
CA GLY A 86 -1.79 5.93 -6.86
C GLY A 86 -1.74 6.88 -5.67
N VAL A 87 -1.47 6.38 -4.46
CA VAL A 87 -1.53 7.16 -3.22
C VAL A 87 -0.28 8.01 -3.05
N ASN A 88 -0.48 9.29 -2.74
CA ASN A 88 0.55 10.19 -2.24
C ASN A 88 0.20 10.51 -0.78
N ALA A 89 1.14 10.39 0.14
CA ALA A 89 0.90 10.64 1.55
C ALA A 89 2.15 11.19 2.25
N SER A 90 1.94 12.03 3.26
CA SER A 90 3.00 12.46 4.18
C SER A 90 3.29 11.38 5.22
N ALA A 91 4.40 11.52 5.96
CA ALA A 91 4.67 10.66 7.11
C ALA A 91 3.58 10.77 8.19
N SER A 92 3.02 11.97 8.39
CA SER A 92 1.93 12.21 9.35
C SER A 92 0.64 11.50 8.95
N ASP A 93 0.30 11.49 7.66
CA ASP A 93 -0.86 10.72 7.16
C ASP A 93 -0.64 9.22 7.33
N MET A 94 0.56 8.73 7.01
CA MET A 94 0.91 7.32 7.18
C MET A 94 0.92 6.89 8.66
N ALA A 95 1.17 7.80 9.59
CA ALA A 95 1.00 7.52 11.02
C ALA A 95 -0.48 7.29 11.39
N GLN A 96 -1.42 8.03 10.80
CA GLN A 96 -2.86 7.76 10.98
C GLN A 96 -3.27 6.41 10.39
N TRP A 97 -2.72 6.06 9.22
CA TRP A 97 -2.91 4.74 8.61
C TRP A 97 -2.38 3.60 9.50
N LEU A 98 -1.20 3.79 10.11
CA LEU A 98 -0.62 2.84 11.04
C LEU A 98 -1.50 2.67 12.29
N LEU A 99 -1.97 3.76 12.90
CA LEU A 99 -2.89 3.72 14.05
C LEU A 99 -4.18 2.96 13.73
N ALA A 100 -4.70 3.12 12.51
CA ALA A 100 -5.88 2.38 12.07
C ALA A 100 -5.60 0.87 11.97
N HIS A 101 -4.47 0.50 11.40
CA HIS A 101 -4.07 -0.90 11.27
C HIS A 101 -3.66 -1.59 12.57
N THR A 102 -3.29 -0.83 13.60
CA THR A 102 -3.06 -1.36 14.95
C THR A 102 -4.31 -1.35 15.83
N GLY A 103 -5.48 -1.06 15.25
CA GLY A 103 -6.78 -1.20 15.92
C GLY A 103 -7.26 0.03 16.69
N HIS A 104 -6.61 1.18 16.56
CA HIS A 104 -7.02 2.41 17.26
C HIS A 104 -8.10 3.22 16.52
N ARG A 105 -8.45 2.85 15.29
CA ARG A 105 -9.49 3.52 14.47
C ARG A 105 -10.58 2.55 14.02
N THR A 106 -11.28 1.96 15.00
CA THR A 106 -12.34 0.98 14.76
C THR A 106 -13.55 1.55 14.02
N ASP A 107 -13.69 2.87 14.00
CA ASP A 107 -14.67 3.61 13.21
C ASP A 107 -14.43 3.50 11.69
N VAL A 108 -13.19 3.24 11.28
CA VAL A 108 -12.80 3.07 9.86
C VAL A 108 -12.42 1.62 9.57
N LEU A 109 -11.58 1.02 10.42
CA LEU A 109 -11.11 -0.35 10.30
C LEU A 109 -11.51 -1.15 11.56
N PRO A 110 -12.71 -1.72 11.59
CA PRO A 110 -13.15 -2.52 12.73
C PRO A 110 -12.35 -3.82 12.85
N ALA A 111 -12.25 -4.37 14.07
CA ALA A 111 -11.41 -5.54 14.35
C ALA A 111 -11.67 -6.77 13.44
N PRO A 112 -12.92 -7.13 13.08
CA PRO A 112 -13.16 -8.24 12.15
C PRO A 112 -12.59 -7.98 10.74
N LEU A 113 -12.61 -6.72 10.30
CA LEU A 113 -12.02 -6.34 9.01
C LEU A 113 -10.50 -6.44 9.07
N LEU A 114 -9.87 -5.94 10.15
CA LEU A 114 -8.43 -6.08 10.35
C LEU A 114 -7.99 -7.54 10.36
N ALA A 115 -8.71 -8.41 11.08
CA ALA A 115 -8.45 -9.85 11.10
C ALA A 115 -8.52 -10.45 9.67
N THR A 116 -9.48 -10.02 8.86
CA THR A 116 -9.61 -10.46 7.46
C THR A 116 -8.45 -9.95 6.60
N LEU A 117 -8.07 -8.68 6.73
CA LEU A 117 -6.99 -8.07 5.94
C LEU A 117 -5.62 -8.67 6.24
N HIS A 118 -5.38 -9.03 7.50
CA HIS A 118 -4.08 -9.51 7.99
C HIS A 118 -3.97 -11.04 8.02
N ALA A 119 -5.05 -11.78 7.79
CA ALA A 119 -5.03 -13.24 7.73
C ALA A 119 -4.13 -13.73 6.57
N PRO A 120 -3.11 -14.57 6.83
CA PRO A 120 -2.30 -15.18 5.78
C PRO A 120 -3.16 -15.99 4.81
N LEU A 121 -2.97 -15.80 3.50
CA LEU A 121 -3.70 -16.53 2.46
C LEU A 121 -2.81 -17.50 1.70
N ILE A 122 -1.57 -17.11 1.38
CA ILE A 122 -0.67 -17.94 0.60
C ILE A 122 0.78 -17.81 1.08
N SER A 123 1.48 -18.95 1.18
CA SER A 123 2.87 -18.99 1.61
C SER A 123 3.80 -18.41 0.54
N THR A 124 4.79 -17.64 0.98
CA THR A 124 5.79 -17.00 0.11
C THR A 124 7.21 -17.29 0.59
N PRO A 125 7.65 -18.56 0.63
CA PRO A 125 8.92 -18.94 1.24
C PRO A 125 10.15 -18.35 0.54
N GLY A 126 10.02 -17.93 -0.72
CA GLY A 126 11.07 -17.23 -1.46
C GLY A 126 11.49 -15.90 -0.81
N GLU A 127 10.59 -15.23 -0.07
CA GLU A 127 10.88 -13.96 0.62
C GLU A 127 11.90 -14.13 1.76
N MET A 128 11.97 -15.32 2.35
CA MET A 128 12.88 -15.65 3.46
C MET A 128 14.32 -15.80 2.99
N ARG A 129 14.56 -16.03 1.70
CA ARG A 129 15.89 -16.41 1.17
C ARG A 129 16.87 -15.25 0.97
N SER A 130 16.48 -14.02 1.29
CA SER A 130 17.25 -12.81 0.92
C SER A 130 17.99 -12.20 2.11
N GLY A 131 19.33 -12.21 2.03
CA GLY A 131 20.21 -11.49 2.95
C GLY A 131 19.89 -11.77 4.43
N TRP A 132 19.72 -10.69 5.19
CA TRP A 132 19.41 -10.74 6.63
C TRP A 132 18.10 -11.46 6.97
N ARG A 133 17.17 -11.63 6.01
CA ARG A 133 15.87 -12.25 6.29
C ARG A 133 16.00 -13.72 6.64
N HIS A 134 16.99 -14.42 6.08
CA HIS A 134 17.17 -15.85 6.38
C HIS A 134 17.49 -16.10 7.86
N GLU A 135 18.07 -15.12 8.56
CA GLU A 135 18.47 -15.24 9.96
C GLU A 135 17.33 -14.94 10.94
N ARG A 136 16.25 -14.31 10.49
CA ARG A 136 15.21 -13.77 11.40
C ARG A 136 13.78 -14.00 10.94
N VAL A 137 13.56 -14.41 9.69
CA VAL A 137 12.21 -14.66 9.17
C VAL A 137 11.99 -16.16 9.06
N ASP A 138 11.18 -16.70 9.96
CA ASP A 138 10.92 -18.14 10.08
C ASP A 138 9.75 -18.60 9.20
N ALA A 139 8.81 -17.68 8.94
CA ALA A 139 7.70 -17.89 8.03
C ALA A 139 7.38 -16.60 7.25
N ALA A 140 6.98 -16.74 5.99
CA ALA A 140 6.53 -15.64 5.16
C ALA A 140 5.28 -16.04 4.37
N SER A 141 4.28 -15.17 4.39
CA SER A 141 3.04 -15.31 3.64
C SER A 141 2.57 -13.96 3.08
N TYR A 142 1.59 -14.03 2.18
CA TYR A 142 0.89 -12.87 1.66
C TYR A 142 -0.60 -12.96 2.03
N ALA A 143 -1.16 -11.83 2.46
CA ALA A 143 -2.55 -11.61 2.83
C ALA A 143 -3.21 -10.63 1.84
N LEU A 144 -4.31 -9.97 2.21
CA LEU A 144 -4.99 -9.01 1.33
C LEU A 144 -4.22 -7.69 1.23
N GLY A 145 -3.22 -7.64 0.35
CA GLY A 145 -2.36 -6.47 0.15
C GLY A 145 -1.30 -6.28 1.23
N TRP A 146 -1.01 -7.33 2.02
CA TRP A 146 -0.03 -7.30 3.11
C TRP A 146 0.91 -8.49 3.04
N ARG A 147 2.17 -8.25 3.37
CA ARG A 147 3.14 -9.30 3.70
C ARG A 147 3.02 -9.58 5.18
N VAL A 148 2.96 -10.86 5.53
CA VAL A 148 2.87 -11.33 6.92
C VAL A 148 4.07 -12.23 7.19
N PHE A 149 4.97 -11.76 8.05
CA PHE A 149 6.18 -12.48 8.44
C PHE A 149 6.07 -12.92 9.89
N ASP A 150 6.60 -14.10 10.19
CA ASP A 150 7.12 -14.40 11.52
C ASP A 150 8.56 -13.92 11.56
N TYR A 151 8.80 -12.82 12.27
CA TYR A 151 10.10 -12.19 12.42
C TYR A 151 10.56 -12.31 13.87
N ALA A 152 11.55 -13.16 14.11
CA ALA A 152 12.13 -13.43 15.43
C ALA A 152 11.07 -13.75 16.50
N GLY A 153 10.06 -14.57 16.15
CA GLY A 153 8.95 -14.96 17.02
C GLY A 153 7.84 -13.90 17.14
N HIS A 154 7.91 -12.81 16.38
CA HIS A 154 6.89 -11.77 16.33
C HIS A 154 6.25 -11.68 14.96
N GLN A 155 4.92 -11.61 14.93
CA GLN A 155 4.22 -11.33 13.69
C GLN A 155 4.46 -9.88 13.25
N VAL A 156 4.93 -9.71 12.02
CA VAL A 156 5.08 -8.41 11.36
C VAL A 156 4.17 -8.38 10.13
N VAL A 157 3.26 -7.40 10.11
CA VAL A 157 2.39 -7.12 8.98
C VAL A 157 2.85 -5.83 8.31
N PHE A 158 3.26 -5.90 7.04
CA PHE A 158 3.80 -4.73 6.33
C PHE A 158 3.59 -4.80 4.82
N HIS A 159 3.80 -3.67 4.15
CA HIS A 159 3.95 -3.63 2.70
C HIS A 159 5.05 -2.63 2.34
N ALA A 160 5.81 -2.91 1.28
CA ALA A 160 6.85 -2.03 0.78
C ALA A 160 6.41 -1.37 -0.53
N GLY A 161 6.98 -0.21 -0.84
CA GLY A 161 6.83 0.50 -2.11
C GLY A 161 8.15 1.17 -2.50
N ALA A 162 8.38 1.33 -3.80
CA ALA A 162 9.55 1.99 -4.36
C ALA A 162 9.19 2.69 -5.68
#